data_AF-A0A962XGB2-F1
#
_entry.id   AF-A0A962XGB2-F1
#
_cell.length_a   1.000
_cell.length_b   1.000
_cell.length_c   1.000
_cell.angle_alpha   90.00
_cell.angle_beta   90.00
_cell.angle_gamma   90.00
#
_symmetry.space_group_name_H-M   'P 1'
#
loop_
_entity.id
_entity.type
_entity.pdbx_description
1 polymer ?
#
loop_
_entity_poly.entity_id
_entity_poly.type
_entity_poly.pdbx_seq_one_letter_code
_entity_poly.pdbx_strand_id
1 'polypeptide(L)'
;DTPLNPDAKINQSVAVFNLEKLDQPYQVLPIAEWAGLSDDGAKRVVQPEFNKAGDEVWFAVWSAKDKESALVVVDDKTLKLKTVIKDPRLITPTGKFNVYNTQHDVY
;
A
#
# COMPACT_ATOMS: atom_id res chain seq x y z
N ASP A 1 1.57 7.10 3.97
CA ASP A 1 0.68 6.13 4.65
C ASP A 1 0.42 6.62 6.07
N THR A 2 -0.57 6.03 6.76
CA THR A 2 -1.00 6.46 8.10
C THR A 2 -1.33 5.27 9.03
N PRO A 3 -0.46 4.24 9.12
CA PRO A 3 -0.80 2.95 9.71
C PRO A 3 -1.17 3.02 11.20
N LEU A 4 -0.65 3.98 11.96
CA LEU A 4 -0.89 4.12 13.41
C LEU A 4 -2.03 5.08 13.75
N ASN A 5 -2.71 5.65 12.75
CA ASN A 5 -3.88 6.48 13.00
C ASN A 5 -5.01 5.64 13.65
N PRO A 6 -5.72 6.15 14.67
CA PRO A 6 -6.82 5.41 15.30
C PRO A 6 -8.06 5.30 14.41
N ASP A 7 -8.27 6.20 13.44
CA ASP A 7 -9.37 6.11 12.49
C ASP A 7 -9.07 5.07 11.41
N ALA A 8 -9.93 4.06 11.31
CA ALA A 8 -9.83 3.00 10.31
C ALA A 8 -9.80 3.55 8.89
N LYS A 9 -10.61 4.57 8.56
CA LYS A 9 -10.64 5.16 7.21
C LYS A 9 -9.28 5.75 6.82
N ILE A 10 -8.57 6.30 7.81
CA ILE A 10 -7.27 6.93 7.60
C ILE A 10 -6.16 5.88 7.56
N ASN A 11 -6.16 4.90 8.47
CA ASN A 11 -5.11 3.87 8.47
C ASN A 11 -5.29 2.79 7.38
N GLN A 12 -6.45 2.75 6.71
CA GLN A 12 -6.77 1.83 5.60
C GLN A 12 -6.60 2.45 4.20
N SER A 13 -6.14 3.71 4.12
CA SER A 13 -5.97 4.42 2.86
C SER A 13 -4.60 5.12 2.78
N VAL A 14 -4.32 5.71 1.62
CA VAL A 14 -3.14 6.55 1.40
C VAL A 14 -3.52 7.85 0.70
N ALA A 15 -2.85 8.94 1.09
CA ALA A 15 -2.91 10.21 0.37
C ALA A 15 -1.84 10.25 -0.73
N VAL A 16 -2.22 10.72 -1.91
CA VAL A 16 -1.35 10.88 -3.09
C VAL A 16 -1.38 12.33 -3.54
N PHE A 17 -0.22 12.96 -3.63
CA PHE A 17 -0.05 14.34 -4.06
C PHE A 17 0.44 14.39 -5.50
N ASN A 18 -0.05 15.37 -6.26
CA ASN A 18 0.48 15.65 -7.59
C ASN A 18 1.69 16.61 -7.47
N LEU A 19 2.89 16.12 -7.76
CA LEU A 19 4.13 16.91 -7.66
C LEU A 19 4.19 18.08 -8.64
N GLU A 20 3.47 18.02 -9.77
CA GLU A 20 3.38 19.13 -10.72
C GLU A 20 2.41 20.24 -10.27
N LYS A 21 1.52 19.93 -9.31
CA LYS A 21 0.43 20.81 -8.84
C LYS A 21 0.19 20.66 -7.34
N LEU A 22 1.19 21.04 -6.55
CA LEU A 22 1.20 20.87 -5.09
C LEU A 22 0.16 21.73 -4.34
N ASP A 23 -0.43 22.72 -5.01
CA ASP A 23 -1.53 23.55 -4.51
C ASP A 23 -2.88 22.82 -4.57
N GLN A 24 -2.99 21.72 -5.32
CA GLN A 24 -4.20 20.92 -5.42
C GLN A 24 -4.35 19.99 -4.21
N PRO A 25 -5.59 19.65 -3.83
CA PRO A 25 -5.83 18.66 -2.79
C PRO A 25 -5.27 17.29 -3.20
N TYR A 26 -4.79 16.52 -2.22
CA TYR A 26 -4.38 15.14 -2.44
C TYR A 26 -5.58 14.25 -2.82
N GLN A 27 -5.29 13.19 -3.54
CA GLN A 27 -6.23 12.10 -3.79
C GLN A 27 -6.10 11.04 -2.69
N VAL A 28 -7.20 10.39 -2.34
CA VAL A 28 -7.20 9.29 -1.36
C VAL A 28 -7.44 7.98 -2.10
N LEU A 29 -6.51 7.02 -1.96
CA LEU A 29 -6.65 5.68 -2.51
C LEU A 29 -7.09 4.69 -1.42
N PRO A 30 -8.20 3.95 -1.61
CA PRO A 30 -8.74 3.04 -0.60
C PRO A 30 -8.02 1.67 -0.66
N ILE A 31 -6.74 1.65 -0.31
CA ILE A 31 -5.86 0.48 -0.49
C ILE A 31 -6.37 -0.78 0.24
N ALA A 32 -6.81 -0.66 1.50
CA ALA A 32 -7.33 -1.83 2.22
C ALA A 32 -8.67 -2.34 1.66
N GLU A 33 -9.48 -1.44 1.10
CA GLU A 33 -10.72 -1.81 0.41
C GLU A 33 -10.40 -2.62 -0.86
N TRP A 34 -9.45 -2.14 -1.67
CA TRP A 34 -8.98 -2.83 -2.87
C TRP A 34 -8.38 -4.21 -2.57
N ALA A 35 -7.77 -4.40 -1.39
CA ALA A 35 -7.30 -5.72 -0.97
C ALA A 35 -8.42 -6.76 -0.85
N GLY A 36 -9.68 -6.34 -0.65
CA GLY A 36 -10.84 -7.23 -0.62
C GLY A 36 -10.70 -8.36 0.41
N LEU A 37 -10.17 -8.06 1.59
CA LEU A 37 -10.01 -9.02 2.69
C LEU A 37 -11.35 -9.21 3.41
N SER A 38 -11.81 -10.45 3.55
CA SER A 38 -13.16 -10.77 4.02
C SER A 38 -13.31 -10.84 5.53
N ASP A 39 -12.21 -10.88 6.27
CA ASP A 39 -12.23 -10.97 7.73
C ASP A 39 -12.33 -9.61 8.43
N ASP A 40 -12.35 -9.63 9.76
CA ASP A 40 -12.40 -8.49 10.66
C ASP A 40 -11.01 -7.96 11.06
N GLY A 41 -9.97 -8.27 10.28
CA GLY A 41 -8.62 -7.79 10.53
C GLY A 41 -8.51 -6.26 10.53
N ALA A 42 -7.49 -5.73 11.24
CA ALA A 42 -7.26 -4.29 11.33
C ALA A 42 -6.91 -3.64 9.97
N LYS A 43 -6.29 -4.40 9.05
CA LYS A 43 -6.00 -4.00 7.65
C LYS A 43 -5.24 -2.67 7.53
N ARG A 44 -4.23 -2.44 8.37
CA ARG A 44 -3.45 -1.19 8.38
C ARG A 44 -2.54 -1.14 7.15
N VAL A 45 -2.60 -0.06 6.39
CA VAL A 45 -1.81 0.11 5.16
C VAL A 45 -0.46 0.73 5.51
N VAL A 46 0.62 0.08 5.09
CA VAL A 46 1.98 0.50 5.46
C VAL A 46 2.99 0.45 4.31
N GLN A 47 3.87 1.44 4.30
CA GLN A 47 5.08 1.58 3.48
C GLN A 47 4.84 1.42 1.98
N PRO A 48 4.62 2.52 1.21
CA PRO A 48 4.74 2.47 -0.25
C PRO A 48 6.16 2.08 -0.66
N GLU A 49 6.28 1.18 -1.64
CA GLU A 49 7.57 0.77 -2.22
C GLU A 49 7.42 0.66 -3.74
N PHE A 50 8.30 1.33 -4.49
CA PHE A 50 8.27 1.27 -5.96
C PHE A 50 8.89 -0.03 -6.49
N ASN A 51 8.45 -0.46 -7.67
CA ASN A 51 9.22 -1.41 -8.47
C ASN A 51 10.46 -0.74 -9.11
N LYS A 52 11.28 -1.52 -9.84
CA LYS A 52 12.49 -0.98 -10.49
C LYS A 52 12.17 0.03 -11.61
N ALA A 53 11.04 -0.14 -12.30
CA ALA A 53 10.67 0.71 -13.43
C ALA A 53 10.06 2.06 -13.00
N GLY A 54 9.66 2.18 -11.72
CA GLY A 54 9.00 3.36 -11.19
C GLY A 54 7.55 3.53 -11.67
N ASP A 55 6.92 2.47 -12.18
CA ASP A 55 5.54 2.52 -12.72
C ASP A 55 4.50 1.76 -11.87
N GLU A 56 4.97 1.11 -10.79
CA GLU A 56 4.13 0.45 -9.81
C GLU A 56 4.54 0.83 -8.39
N VAL A 57 3.55 1.08 -7.53
CA VAL A 57 3.74 1.27 -6.09
C VAL A 57 3.03 0.15 -5.33
N TRP A 58 3.77 -0.47 -4.42
CA TRP A 58 3.34 -1.63 -3.65
C TRP A 58 3.07 -1.23 -2.20
N PHE A 59 1.92 -1.65 -1.67
CA PHE A 59 1.49 -1.39 -0.31
C PHE A 59 1.26 -2.71 0.43
N ALA A 60 1.67 -2.79 1.70
CA ALA A 60 1.29 -3.89 2.55
C ALA A 60 -0.01 -3.54 3.28
N VAL A 61 -1.00 -4.44 3.23
CA VAL A 61 -2.19 -4.41 4.08
C VAL A 61 -1.93 -5.36 5.24
N TRP A 62 -1.48 -4.78 6.35
CA TRP A 62 -1.00 -5.45 7.54
C TRP A 62 -2.14 -5.74 8.53
N SER A 63 -2.41 -7.02 8.75
CA SER A 63 -3.32 -7.53 9.77
C SER A 63 -2.58 -8.40 10.80
N ALA A 64 -3.30 -8.85 11.83
CA ALA A 64 -2.78 -9.77 12.83
C ALA A 64 -2.37 -11.13 12.23
N LYS A 65 -1.56 -11.91 12.96
CA LYS A 65 -1.00 -13.19 12.51
C LYS A 65 -2.06 -14.22 12.09
N ASP A 66 -3.21 -14.18 12.77
CA ASP A 66 -4.36 -15.08 12.61
C ASP A 66 -5.44 -14.49 11.68
N LYS A 67 -5.13 -13.42 10.96
CA LYS A 67 -6.02 -12.70 10.04
C LYS A 67 -5.40 -12.60 8.65
N GLU A 68 -6.24 -12.43 7.64
CA GLU A 68 -5.82 -12.28 6.26
C GLU A 68 -5.06 -10.96 6.06
N SER A 69 -4.04 -11.02 5.21
CA SER A 69 -3.23 -9.87 4.79
C SER A 69 -3.07 -9.90 3.27
N ALA A 70 -2.62 -8.80 2.68
CA ALA A 70 -2.36 -8.72 1.25
C ALA A 70 -1.23 -7.75 0.93
N LEU A 71 -0.68 -7.88 -0.28
CA LEU A 71 0.01 -6.78 -0.95
C LEU A 71 -0.91 -6.21 -2.04
N VAL A 72 -1.02 -4.89 -2.12
CA VAL A 72 -1.78 -4.19 -3.15
C VAL A 72 -0.80 -3.44 -4.03
N VAL A 73 -0.92 -3.66 -5.34
CA VAL A 73 -0.10 -2.98 -6.34
C VAL A 73 -0.95 -1.96 -7.08
N VAL A 74 -0.48 -0.73 -7.10
CA VAL A 74 -1.11 0.41 -7.77
C VAL A 74 -0.28 0.78 -8.99
N ASP A 75 -0.96 1.05 -10.10
CA ASP A 75 -0.34 1.67 -11.28
C ASP A 75 -0.12 3.16 -10.98
N ASP A 76 1.15 3.60 -10.96
CA ASP A 76 1.54 4.95 -10.52
C ASP A 76 0.96 6.04 -11.42
N LYS A 77 0.93 5.80 -12.73
CA LYS A 77 0.47 6.78 -13.72
C LYS A 77 -1.03 7.04 -13.66
N THR A 78 -1.80 5.97 -13.45
CA THR A 78 -3.27 6.04 -13.49
C THR A 78 -3.92 6.10 -12.10
N LEU A 79 -3.14 5.82 -11.05
CA LEU A 79 -3.61 5.68 -9.67
C LEU A 79 -4.70 4.61 -9.49
N LYS A 80 -4.68 3.57 -10.35
CA LYS A 80 -5.66 2.48 -10.32
C LYS A 80 -5.06 1.22 -9.72
N LEU A 81 -5.93 0.41 -9.12
CA LEU A 81 -5.59 -0.96 -8.71
C LEU A 81 -5.06 -1.75 -9.91
N LYS A 82 -3.85 -2.28 -9.78
CA LYS A 82 -3.23 -3.15 -10.79
C LYS A 82 -3.40 -4.62 -10.43
N THR A 83 -3.05 -5.00 -9.21
CA THR A 83 -3.23 -6.38 -8.72
C THR A 83 -3.25 -6.44 -7.19
N VAL A 84 -3.75 -7.56 -6.67
CA VAL A 84 -3.74 -7.90 -5.24
C VAL A 84 -3.08 -9.26 -5.08
N ILE A 85 -2.05 -9.33 -4.25
CA ILE A 85 -1.33 -10.57 -3.93
C ILE A 85 -1.83 -11.06 -2.58
N LYS A 86 -2.40 -12.26 -2.57
CA LYS A 86 -2.82 -13.00 -1.38
C LYS A 86 -2.19 -14.37 -1.42
N ASP A 87 -1.74 -14.85 -0.27
CA ASP A 87 -1.19 -16.19 -0.11
C ASP A 87 -1.34 -16.61 1.36
N PRO A 88 -1.70 -17.87 1.69
CA PRO A 88 -1.75 -18.34 3.08
C PRO A 88 -0.42 -18.16 3.83
N ARG A 89 0.71 -18.07 3.13
CA ARG A 89 2.04 -17.82 3.70
C ARG A 89 2.32 -16.34 3.95
N LEU A 90 1.51 -15.44 3.40
CA LEU A 90 1.66 -13.99 3.54
C LEU A 90 1.10 -13.52 4.89
N ILE A 91 1.80 -13.89 5.96
CA ILE A 91 1.42 -13.57 7.34
C ILE A 91 2.08 -12.25 7.74
N THR A 92 1.28 -11.28 8.19
CA THR A 92 1.76 -10.00 8.74
C THR A 92 2.81 -9.27 7.86
N PRO A 93 2.57 -9.04 6.55
CA PRO A 93 3.51 -8.34 5.69
C PRO A 93 3.69 -6.89 6.17
N THR A 94 4.93 -6.42 6.22
CA THR A 94 5.27 -5.05 6.66
C THR A 94 6.25 -4.41 5.68
N GLY A 95 7.55 -4.59 5.91
CA GLY A 95 8.63 -4.09 5.05
C GLY A 95 8.69 -4.82 3.71
N LYS A 96 8.80 -4.04 2.64
CA LYS A 96 8.95 -4.46 1.24
C LYS A 96 10.14 -3.67 0.71
N PHE A 97 11.08 -4.36 0.07
CA PHE A 97 12.33 -3.75 -0.37
C PHE A 97 12.60 -4.22 -1.79
N ASN A 98 12.46 -3.33 -2.76
CA ASN A 98 12.85 -3.62 -4.13
C ASN A 98 14.38 -3.69 -4.20
N VAL A 99 14.90 -4.79 -4.74
CA VAL A 99 16.34 -5.07 -4.78
C VAL A 99 17.15 -3.92 -5.41
N TYR A 100 16.70 -3.41 -6.57
CA TYR A 100 17.43 -2.35 -7.27
C TYR A 100 17.39 -1.04 -6.48
N ASN A 101 16.18 -0.63 -6.08
CA ASN A 101 15.96 0.62 -5.37
C ASN A 101 16.71 0.65 -4.03
N THR A 102 16.70 -0.46 -3.29
CA THR A 102 17.44 -0.60 -2.03
C THR A 102 18.95 -0.61 -2.26
N GLN A 103 19.44 -1.32 -3.28
CA GLN A 103 20.89 -1.40 -3.56
C GLN A 103 21.48 -0.03 -3.98
N HIS A 104 20.68 0.82 -4.61
CA HIS A 104 21.12 2.09 -5.22
C HIS A 104 20.53 3.33 -4.52
N ASP A 105 19.90 3.15 -3.36
CA ASP A 105 19.27 4.22 -2.57
C ASP A 105 18.30 5.11 -3.39
N VAL A 106 17.42 4.49 -4.18
CA VAL A 106 16.37 5.17 -4.97
C VAL A 106 15.06 5.19 -4.18
N TYR A 107 14.51 6.38 -3.90
CA TYR A 107 13.26 6.59 -3.14
C TYR A 107 12.45 7.79 -3.63
#